data_AF-A0AAN8SX54-F1
#
_entry.id   AF-A0AAN8SX54-F1
#
_cell.length_a   1.000
_cell.length_b   1.000
_cell.length_c   1.000
_cell.angle_alpha   90.00
_cell.angle_beta   90.00
_cell.angle_gamma   90.00
#
_symmetry.space_group_name_H-M   'P 1'
#
loop_
_entity.id
_entity.type
_entity.pdbx_description
1 polymer ?
#
loop_
_entity_poly.entity_id
_entity_poly.type
_entity_poly.pdbx_seq_one_letter_code
_entity_poly.pdbx_strand_id
1 'polypeptide(L)'
;MSGRECCENPPALRSSSGNGCVLQLGSFNTYISGPSTSKLAVLLVSDVYGYEAPNLRMLADKVAAAGYYVVVPDFFYGDPYTMEKTLSIWIQSHGTAKGFEDAKQGCCSSQR
;
A
#
# COMPACT_ATOMS: atom_id res chain seq x y z
N MET A 1 9.73 -18.70 -3.71
CA MET A 1 9.14 -18.23 -2.43
C MET A 1 10.25 -17.55 -1.66
N SER A 2 10.09 -16.30 -1.26
CA SER A 2 11.11 -15.58 -0.48
C SER A 2 11.31 -16.25 0.87
N GLY A 3 12.55 -16.56 1.24
CA GLY A 3 12.91 -17.26 2.48
C GLY A 3 12.91 -16.34 3.71
N ARG A 4 13.55 -16.80 4.79
CA ARG A 4 13.74 -16.03 6.04
C ARG A 4 14.40 -14.67 5.81
N GLU A 5 15.22 -14.57 4.77
CA GLU A 5 15.95 -13.38 4.34
C GLU A 5 15.05 -12.16 4.08
N CYS A 6 13.78 -12.38 3.70
CA CYS A 6 12.81 -11.29 3.53
C CYS A 6 12.60 -10.49 4.83
N CYS A 7 12.62 -11.19 5.97
CA CYS A 7 12.38 -10.59 7.27
C CYS A 7 13.65 -10.13 7.99
N GLU A 8 14.84 -10.54 7.51
CA GLU A 8 16.12 -10.25 8.15
C GLU A 8 16.64 -8.84 7.80
N ASN A 9 16.19 -8.25 6.69
CA ASN A 9 16.62 -6.92 6.25
C ASN A 9 15.41 -6.03 5.91
N PRO A 10 14.74 -5.47 6.93
CA PRO A 10 13.51 -4.71 6.75
C PRO A 10 13.81 -3.40 6.02
N PRO A 11 12.90 -2.91 5.16
CA PRO A 11 13.09 -1.64 4.49
C PRO A 11 13.11 -0.49 5.49
N ALA A 12 14.02 0.47 5.29
CA ALA A 12 13.98 1.74 6.00
C ALA A 12 12.77 2.55 5.51
N LEU A 13 11.73 2.66 6.35
CA LEU A 13 10.52 3.41 6.03
C LEU A 13 10.86 4.91 5.91
N ARG A 14 10.43 5.52 4.81
CA ARG A 14 10.68 6.94 4.54
C ARG A 14 9.47 7.57 3.86
N SER A 15 8.71 8.34 4.63
CA SER A 15 7.51 9.04 4.19
C SER A 15 7.74 10.04 3.05
N SER A 16 8.97 10.51 2.85
CA SER A 16 9.37 11.40 1.73
C SER A 16 9.81 10.66 0.46
N SER A 17 9.70 9.33 0.41
CA SER A 17 10.10 8.56 -0.77
C SER A 17 9.01 8.58 -1.83
N GLY A 18 9.41 8.87 -3.06
CA GLY A 18 8.56 8.89 -4.25
C GLY A 18 8.01 10.28 -4.60
N ASN A 19 7.49 10.42 -5.82
CA ASN A 19 7.03 11.69 -6.41
C ASN A 19 5.51 11.89 -6.34
N GLY A 20 4.76 10.82 -6.04
CA GLY A 20 3.33 10.86 -5.78
C GLY A 20 2.94 11.50 -4.43
N CYS A 21 1.64 11.51 -4.15
CA CYS A 21 1.05 12.12 -2.96
C CYS A 21 0.22 11.09 -2.18
N VAL A 22 0.08 11.28 -0.88
CA VAL A 22 -0.84 10.48 -0.05
C VAL A 22 -2.17 11.20 0.05
N LEU A 23 -3.26 10.56 -0.38
CA LEU A 23 -4.63 11.04 -0.24
C LEU A 23 -5.49 9.98 0.45
N GLN A 24 -6.59 10.41 1.06
CA GLN A 24 -7.56 9.50 1.64
C GLN A 24 -8.55 9.02 0.57
N LEU A 25 -8.60 7.70 0.33
CA LEU A 25 -9.57 7.05 -0.54
C LEU A 25 -10.43 6.10 0.29
N GLY A 26 -11.69 6.46 0.50
CA GLY A 26 -12.57 5.75 1.44
C GLY A 26 -11.96 5.74 2.84
N SER A 27 -11.80 4.54 3.40
CA SER A 27 -11.21 4.33 4.73
C SER A 27 -9.68 4.23 4.74
N PHE A 28 -9.02 4.32 3.57
CA PHE A 28 -7.59 4.06 3.43
C PHE A 28 -6.79 5.31 3.11
N ASN A 29 -5.68 5.51 3.84
CA ASN A 29 -4.60 6.36 3.35
C ASN A 29 -3.99 5.66 2.13
N THR A 30 -3.93 6.37 1.00
CA THR A 30 -3.52 5.77 -0.26
C THR A 30 -2.45 6.64 -0.90
N TYR A 31 -1.32 6.05 -1.22
CA TYR A 31 -0.32 6.69 -2.05
C TYR A 31 -0.76 6.62 -3.51
N ILE A 32 -0.77 7.78 -4.17
CA ILE A 32 -1.26 7.94 -5.53
C ILE A 32 -0.14 8.53 -6.36
N SER A 33 0.11 7.93 -7.52
CA SER A 33 1.08 8.41 -8.50
C SER A 33 0.50 8.34 -9.91
N GLY A 34 0.89 9.29 -10.74
CA GLY A 34 0.42 9.40 -12.13
C GLY A 34 -0.85 10.25 -12.33
N PRO A 35 -1.24 10.47 -13.58
CA PRO A 35 -2.32 11.38 -13.93
C PRO A 35 -3.70 10.77 -13.63
N SER A 36 -4.56 11.54 -12.95
CA SER A 36 -5.96 11.16 -12.66
C SER A 36 -6.83 11.00 -13.92
N THR A 37 -6.37 11.51 -15.06
CA THR A 37 -7.02 11.40 -16.37
C THR A 37 -6.67 10.10 -17.11
N SER A 38 -5.83 9.23 -16.54
CA SER A 38 -5.52 7.94 -17.16
C SER A 38 -6.78 7.07 -17.26
N LYS A 39 -6.92 6.37 -18.38
CA LYS A 39 -7.99 5.39 -18.60
C LYS A 39 -7.71 4.03 -17.94
N LEU A 40 -6.45 3.79 -17.58
CA LEU A 40 -5.99 2.54 -16.98
C LEU A 40 -5.39 2.82 -15.61
N ALA A 41 -5.83 2.03 -14.63
CA ALA A 41 -5.34 2.11 -13.26
C ALA A 41 -4.63 0.82 -12.84
N VAL A 42 -3.60 0.96 -12.00
CA VAL A 42 -2.87 -0.15 -11.39
C VAL A 42 -3.00 -0.05 -9.87
N LEU A 43 -3.50 -1.11 -9.26
CA LEU A 43 -3.55 -1.27 -7.81
C LEU A 43 -2.32 -2.04 -7.35
N LEU A 44 -1.47 -1.41 -6.54
CA LEU A 44 -0.35 -2.09 -5.88
C LEU A 44 -0.70 -2.29 -4.41
N VAL A 45 -0.49 -3.51 -3.91
CA VAL A 45 -0.74 -3.86 -2.51
C VAL A 45 0.61 -4.10 -1.83
N SER A 46 0.80 -3.44 -0.68
CA SER A 46 2.03 -3.60 0.10
C SER A 46 2.11 -4.97 0.76
N ASP A 47 3.34 -5.44 1.00
CA ASP A 47 3.57 -6.56 1.90
C ASP A 47 3.49 -6.10 3.36
N VAL A 48 3.88 -6.97 4.30
CA VAL A 48 3.79 -6.69 5.73
C VAL A 48 4.48 -5.40 6.18
N TYR A 49 5.43 -4.85 5.43
CA TYR A 49 6.13 -3.61 5.77
C TYR A 49 5.36 -2.33 5.40
N GLY A 50 4.22 -2.46 4.71
CA GLY A 50 3.35 -1.34 4.39
C GLY A 50 3.82 -0.47 3.23
N TYR A 51 3.02 0.53 2.89
CA TYR A 51 3.20 1.34 1.69
C TYR A 51 4.28 2.44 1.81
N GLU A 52 4.83 2.64 3.01
CA GLU A 52 5.94 3.57 3.25
C GLU A 52 7.30 2.98 2.89
N ALA A 53 7.34 1.69 2.53
CA ALA A 53 8.52 1.04 2.00
C ALA A 53 8.95 1.76 0.70
N PRO A 54 10.20 2.29 0.63
CA PRO A 54 10.63 3.15 -0.47
C PRO A 54 10.57 2.45 -1.83
N ASN A 55 10.88 1.15 -1.86
CA ASN A 55 10.85 0.35 -3.08
C ASN A 55 9.45 0.28 -3.71
N LEU A 56 8.40 0.17 -2.89
CA LEU A 56 7.03 0.09 -3.39
C LEU A 56 6.59 1.43 -4.00
N ARG A 57 6.92 2.55 -3.35
CA ARG A 57 6.61 3.89 -3.88
C ARG A 57 7.40 4.19 -5.16
N MET A 58 8.68 3.81 -5.21
CA MET A 58 9.49 3.91 -6.44
C MET A 58 8.94 3.04 -7.57
N LEU A 59 8.42 1.85 -7.27
CA LEU A 59 7.74 1.02 -8.25
C LEU A 59 6.46 1.70 -8.75
N ALA A 60 5.65 2.25 -7.83
CA ALA A 60 4.44 2.98 -8.17
C ALA A 60 4.74 4.16 -9.12
N ASP A 61 5.79 4.93 -8.83
CA ASP A 61 6.21 6.04 -9.68
C ASP A 61 6.71 5.61 -11.06
N LYS A 62 7.43 4.48 -11.15
CA LYS A 62 7.86 3.93 -12.44
C LYS A 62 6.68 3.48 -13.29
N VAL A 63 5.68 2.85 -12.66
CA VAL A 63 4.45 2.44 -13.34
C VAL A 63 3.64 3.67 -13.75
N ALA A 64 3.55 4.68 -12.90
CA ALA A 64 2.91 5.95 -13.21
C ALA A 64 3.58 6.68 -14.39
N ALA A 65 4.91 6.66 -14.46
CA ALA A 65 5.67 7.23 -15.56
C ALA A 65 5.39 6.54 -16.91
N ALA A 66 4.91 5.30 -16.90
CA ALA A 66 4.43 4.61 -18.10
C ALA A 66 3.00 5.02 -18.52
N GLY A 67 2.39 5.99 -17.83
CA GLY A 67 1.10 6.58 -18.18
C GLY A 67 -0.11 5.99 -17.44
N TYR A 68 0.11 5.20 -16.39
CA TYR A 68 -0.96 4.60 -15.58
C TYR A 68 -1.32 5.48 -14.38
N TYR A 69 -2.57 5.37 -13.91
CA TYR A 69 -2.97 5.89 -12.61
C TYR A 69 -2.69 4.82 -11.55
N VAL A 70 -1.76 5.07 -10.63
CA VAL A 70 -1.32 4.06 -9.67
C VAL A 70 -1.83 4.42 -8.29
N VAL A 71 -2.46 3.44 -7.64
CA VAL A 71 -3.00 3.54 -6.28
C VAL A 71 -2.38 2.48 -5.39
N VAL A 72 -1.91 2.89 -4.21
CA VAL A 72 -1.29 2.02 -3.20
C VAL A 72 -1.96 2.27 -1.85
N PRO A 73 -3.07 1.57 -1.55
CA PRO A 73 -3.80 1.74 -0.29
C PRO A 73 -3.07 1.11 0.90
N ASP A 74 -3.24 1.72 2.05
CA ASP A 74 -2.78 1.23 3.34
C ASP A 74 -3.82 0.32 4.00
N PHE A 75 -3.72 -0.98 3.75
CA PHE A 75 -4.59 -1.99 4.39
C PHE A 75 -4.25 -2.27 5.86
N PHE A 76 -3.12 -1.76 6.36
CA PHE A 76 -2.70 -1.95 7.75
C PHE A 76 -3.05 -0.76 8.64
N TYR A 77 -3.68 0.29 8.09
CA TYR A 77 -4.15 1.46 8.84
C TYR A 77 -3.04 2.10 9.69
N GLY A 78 -1.81 2.14 9.17
CA GLY A 78 -0.65 2.69 9.84
C GLY A 78 0.04 1.76 10.85
N ASP A 79 -0.32 0.48 10.95
CA ASP A 79 0.37 -0.52 11.79
C ASP A 79 1.13 -1.58 10.94
N PRO A 80 2.11 -1.20 10.11
CA PRO A 80 2.94 -2.16 9.39
C PRO A 80 3.76 -3.01 10.37
N TYR A 81 4.23 -4.16 9.90
CA TYR A 81 5.09 -5.05 10.66
C TYR A 81 6.42 -4.39 11.01
N THR A 82 6.75 -4.44 12.31
CA THR A 82 8.05 -4.04 12.85
C THR A 82 8.72 -5.22 13.52
N MET A 83 10.05 -5.18 13.62
CA MET A 83 10.87 -6.22 14.29
C MET A 83 10.53 -6.40 15.78
N GLU A 84 9.78 -5.48 16.39
CA GLU A 84 9.38 -5.55 17.80
C GLU A 84 8.33 -6.63 18.07
N LYS A 85 7.50 -6.97 17.07
CA LYS A 85 6.44 -7.96 17.18
C LYS A 85 6.88 -9.28 16.55
N THR A 86 6.45 -10.41 17.12
CA THR A 86 6.53 -11.70 16.41
C THR A 86 5.60 -11.66 15.21
N LEU A 87 6.09 -12.00 14.02
CA LEU A 87 5.31 -11.97 12.77
C LEU A 87 3.97 -12.70 12.90
N SER A 88 3.94 -13.85 13.57
CA SER A 88 2.71 -14.64 13.80
C SER A 88 1.65 -13.90 14.62
N ILE A 89 2.05 -13.05 15.57
CA ILE A 89 1.13 -12.24 16.39
C ILE A 89 0.60 -11.08 15.55
N TRP A 90 1.48 -10.42 14.78
CA TRP A 90 1.09 -9.32 13.90
C TRP A 90 0.13 -9.79 12.79
N ILE A 91 0.34 -10.97 12.21
CA ILE A 91 -0.58 -11.55 11.22
C ILE A 91 -1.97 -11.79 11.83
N GLN A 92 -2.04 -12.25 13.09
CA GLN A 92 -3.32 -12.47 13.78
C GLN A 92 -4.08 -11.18 14.05
N SER A 93 -3.38 -10.06 14.31
CA SER A 93 -4.02 -8.76 14.50
C SER A 93 -4.47 -8.10 13.19
N HIS A 94 -3.99 -8.58 12.03
CA HIS A 94 -4.27 -8.03 10.71
C HIS A 94 -5.03 -9.02 9.80
N GLY A 95 -6.19 -9.47 10.29
CA GLY A 95 -7.10 -10.31 9.49
C GLY A 95 -7.66 -9.59 8.26
N THR A 96 -8.01 -10.35 7.21
CA THR A 96 -8.45 -9.81 5.91
C THR A 96 -9.87 -9.22 5.91
N ALA A 97 -10.70 -9.57 6.89
CA ALA A 97 -12.12 -9.20 6.91
C ALA A 97 -12.36 -7.68 6.90
N LYS A 98 -11.63 -6.93 7.74
CA LYS A 98 -11.80 -5.48 7.83
C LYS A 98 -11.43 -4.78 6.52
N GLY A 99 -10.26 -5.12 5.96
CA GLY A 99 -9.80 -4.57 4.68
C GLY A 99 -10.75 -4.91 3.53
N PHE A 100 -11.37 -6.10 3.53
CA PHE A 100 -12.38 -6.49 2.55
C PHE A 100 -13.66 -5.65 2.65
N GLU A 101 -14.20 -5.46 3.86
CA GLU A 101 -15.39 -4.63 4.06
C GLU A 101 -15.16 -3.17 3.64
N ASP A 102 -14.03 -2.60 4.06
CA ASP A 102 -13.68 -1.20 3.75
C ASP A 102 -13.42 -1.00 2.24
N ALA A 103 -12.81 -1.98 1.57
CA ALA A 103 -12.58 -1.93 0.12
C ALA A 103 -13.88 -1.97 -0.69
N LYS A 104 -14.89 -2.76 -0.25
CA LYS A 104 -16.22 -2.76 -0.87
C LYS A 104 -16.88 -1.39 -0.82
N GLN A 105 -16.79 -0.69 0.32
CA GLN A 105 -17.37 0.64 0.47
C GLN A 105 -16.67 1.68 -0.42
N GLY A 106 -15.34 1.61 -0.54
CA GLY A 106 -14.56 2.50 -1.41
C GLY A 106 -14.90 2.33 -2.91
N CYS A 107 -15.06 1.10 -3.39
CA CYS A 107 -15.44 0.85 -4.79
C CYS A 107 -16.88 1.29 -5.11
N CYS A 108 -17.84 0.99 -4.23
CA CYS A 108 -19.25 1.31 -4.49
C CYS A 108 -19.60 2.80 -4.31
N SER A 109 -18.82 3.56 -3.54
CA SER A 109 -19.04 5.01 -3.36
C SER A 109 -18.54 5.84 -4.55
N SER A 110 -17.63 5.31 -5.37
CA SER A 110 -17.16 5.95 -6.60
C SER A 110 -18.10 5.79 -7.81
N GLN A 111 -19.22 5.07 -7.64
CA GLN A 111 -20.24 4.82 -8.68
C GLN A 111 -21.51 5.68 -8.54
N ARG A 112 -21.47 6.73 -7.72
CA ARG A 112 -22.56 7.72 -7.62
C ARG A 112 -22.13 9.10 -8.11
#